data_AF-A0A836CFL4-F1
#
_entry.id   AF-A0A836CFL4-F1
#
_cell.length_a   1.000
_cell.length_b   1.000
_cell.length_c   1.000
_cell.angle_alpha   90.00
_cell.angle_beta   90.00
_cell.angle_gamma   90.00
#
_symmetry.space_group_name_H-M   'P 1'
#
loop_
_entity.id
_entity.type
_entity.pdbx_description
1 polymer ?
#
loop_
_entity_poly.entity_id
_entity_poly.type
_entity_poly.pdbx_seq_one_letter_code
_entity_poly.pdbx_strand_id
1 'polypeptide(L)'
;MTIYKPTPPKKVLERTLSLAHKRPDLAVDWSNSRNGFKADQITPGSPKLVWWRHKCITGCDRTHYWTSTVFRRVSSGGKCSTCFGKNKARCVCRDVQKRCSKCKITKKLASFHKDTTASDGYYGYCAACCFYKSFFSSLRGRARKHEQAGLGESTFDEKQYLKDMHGLRQSRCYYTCVVIVEAAHSAWQHSPQRLDTSNYSNTNTVPISLEINTSTGWTRAAAIELFTSTPEPMSDEELAVIRADAEPTECKTLRSSVRCGDDVQCLVCLEWKAFDADFYQSNKTECKKCIGAKGDEARKTWKGKFALLASSAKMNAATRRERGREEQVYELSPQILLEIIEEQRGLCAYSDKRVTTHGQWKMSLERRNVRIGYTRANSCLVLAMLNSTDFTASLDGDQIGNGGWNREKFEYARGVFQENYKEYYASAPPPSEGLAYA
;
A
#
# COMPACT_ATOMS: atom_id res chain seq x y z
N MET A 1 53.35 -63.40 3.22
CA MET A 1 52.04 -63.62 3.87
C MET A 1 51.96 -62.73 5.11
N THR A 2 51.30 -61.58 4.99
CA THR A 2 51.16 -60.62 6.10
C THR A 2 49.93 -61.02 6.90
N ILE A 3 50.15 -61.48 8.14
CA ILE A 3 49.11 -62.01 9.03
C ILE A 3 48.25 -60.83 9.51
N TYR A 4 46.99 -60.80 9.08
CA TYR A 4 45.97 -59.87 9.53
C TYR A 4 45.64 -60.15 11.00
N LYS A 5 45.98 -59.23 11.92
CA LYS A 5 45.51 -59.30 13.32
C LYS A 5 44.08 -58.76 13.38
N PRO A 6 43.07 -59.54 13.78
CA PRO A 6 41.71 -59.03 13.95
C PRO A 6 41.65 -58.04 15.11
N THR A 7 41.07 -56.87 14.86
CA THR A 7 40.73 -55.88 15.89
C THR A 7 39.83 -56.52 16.95
N PRO A 8 40.09 -56.33 18.26
CA PRO A 8 39.24 -56.86 19.32
C PRO A 8 37.82 -56.31 19.21
N PRO A 9 36.78 -57.11 19.55
CA PRO A 9 35.40 -56.66 19.47
C PRO A 9 35.21 -55.45 20.39
N LYS A 10 34.61 -54.37 19.86
CA LYS A 10 34.22 -53.21 20.66
C LYS A 10 33.26 -53.70 21.76
N LYS A 11 33.62 -53.51 23.04
CA LYS A 11 32.73 -53.75 24.19
C LYS A 11 31.36 -53.12 23.90
N VAL A 12 30.34 -53.96 23.75
CA VAL A 12 28.96 -53.51 23.57
C VAL A 12 28.50 -52.97 24.93
N LEU A 13 28.19 -51.68 25.00
CA LEU A 13 27.67 -51.07 26.20
C LEU A 13 26.28 -51.65 26.50
N GLU A 14 26.08 -52.18 27.71
CA GLU A 14 24.74 -52.60 28.15
C GLU A 14 23.77 -51.42 28.08
N ARG A 15 22.59 -51.65 27.48
CA ARG A 15 21.60 -50.58 27.21
C ARG A 15 21.21 -49.81 28.47
N THR A 16 21.18 -50.48 29.63
CA THR A 16 20.84 -49.93 30.95
C THR A 16 21.86 -48.93 31.49
N LEU A 17 23.11 -48.94 31.00
CA LEU A 17 24.19 -48.06 31.42
C LEU A 17 24.41 -46.86 30.49
N SER A 18 23.69 -46.82 29.36
CA SER A 18 23.83 -45.79 28.33
C SER A 18 23.29 -44.43 28.77
N LEU A 19 23.83 -43.34 28.18
CA LEU A 19 23.35 -41.98 28.38
C LEU A 19 21.90 -41.84 27.92
N ALA A 20 21.54 -42.45 26.78
CA ALA A 20 20.17 -42.45 26.28
C ALA A 20 19.17 -43.03 27.29
N HIS A 21 19.56 -44.06 28.04
CA HIS A 21 18.70 -44.71 29.02
C HIS A 21 18.72 -43.99 30.38
N LYS A 22 19.89 -43.57 30.87
CA LYS A 22 20.05 -42.93 32.19
C LYS A 22 19.66 -41.45 32.20
N ARG A 23 19.77 -40.75 31.07
CA ARG A 23 19.50 -39.31 30.92
C ARG A 23 18.82 -39.02 29.57
N PRO A 24 17.58 -39.49 29.36
CA PRO A 24 16.83 -39.24 28.12
C PRO A 24 16.62 -37.74 27.87
N ASP A 25 16.56 -36.94 28.93
CA ASP A 25 16.51 -35.48 28.91
C ASP A 25 17.73 -34.82 28.25
N LEU A 26 18.91 -35.46 28.30
CA LEU A 26 20.11 -35.00 27.62
C LEU A 26 20.32 -35.65 26.26
N ALA A 27 19.76 -36.84 26.05
CA ALA A 27 19.87 -37.58 24.81
C ALA A 27 19.19 -36.85 23.63
N VAL A 28 18.09 -36.12 23.89
CA VAL A 28 17.40 -35.28 22.89
C VAL A 28 18.32 -34.21 22.29
N ASP A 29 19.26 -33.73 23.12
CA ASP A 29 20.23 -32.70 22.79
C ASP A 29 21.51 -33.27 22.14
N TRP A 30 21.53 -34.56 21.78
CA TRP A 30 22.65 -35.15 21.07
C TRP A 30 22.68 -34.74 19.60
N SER A 31 23.85 -34.34 19.08
CA SER A 31 24.02 -34.01 17.67
C SER A 31 24.46 -35.23 16.85
N ASN A 32 23.49 -36.04 16.40
CA ASN A 32 23.76 -37.25 15.60
C ASN A 32 24.55 -36.98 14.31
N SER A 33 24.37 -35.81 13.69
CA SER A 33 25.09 -35.45 12.46
C SER A 33 26.54 -35.02 12.70
N ARG A 34 26.90 -34.60 13.91
CA ARG A 34 28.26 -34.12 14.26
C ARG A 34 29.04 -35.10 15.12
N ASN A 35 28.36 -36.07 15.72
CA ASN A 35 28.97 -37.16 16.47
C ASN A 35 28.97 -38.42 15.61
N GLY A 36 30.12 -39.09 15.48
CA GLY A 36 30.22 -40.37 14.75
C GLY A 36 29.61 -41.58 15.48
N PHE A 37 28.84 -41.38 16.55
CA PHE A 37 28.19 -42.43 17.34
C PHE A 37 27.01 -41.85 18.14
N LYS A 38 26.11 -42.72 18.58
CA LYS A 38 24.84 -42.37 19.23
C LYS A 38 24.96 -42.31 20.76
N ALA A 39 23.99 -41.63 21.40
CA ALA A 39 23.93 -41.49 22.86
C ALA A 39 23.68 -42.82 23.62
N ASP A 40 23.23 -43.87 22.93
CA ASP A 40 23.09 -45.22 23.47
C ASP A 40 24.43 -45.98 23.56
N GLN A 41 25.50 -45.48 22.93
CA GLN A 41 26.83 -46.11 22.88
C GLN A 41 27.83 -45.50 23.87
N ILE A 42 27.37 -44.65 24.80
CA ILE A 42 28.24 -43.95 25.76
C ILE A 42 27.57 -43.83 27.13
N THR A 43 28.35 -43.85 28.21
CA THR A 43 27.84 -43.70 29.58
C THR A 43 27.76 -42.23 30.01
N PRO A 44 26.86 -41.85 30.93
CA PRO A 44 26.78 -40.49 31.48
C PRO A 44 28.09 -39.99 32.12
N GLY A 45 28.91 -40.90 32.65
CA GLY A 45 30.19 -40.58 33.30
C GLY A 45 31.37 -40.39 32.33
N SER A 46 31.16 -40.47 31.02
CA SER A 46 32.26 -40.47 30.06
C SER A 46 32.96 -39.10 29.96
N PRO A 47 34.30 -39.04 29.99
CA PRO A 47 35.04 -37.79 29.79
C PRO A 47 35.13 -37.39 28.31
N LYS A 48 34.54 -38.17 27.39
CA LYS A 48 34.64 -37.93 25.95
C LYS A 48 33.98 -36.60 25.55
N LEU A 49 34.71 -35.78 24.81
CA LEU A 49 34.21 -34.53 24.22
C LEU A 49 33.30 -34.84 23.04
N VAL A 50 32.08 -34.32 23.06
CA VAL A 50 31.06 -34.56 22.03
C VAL A 50 30.32 -33.29 21.67
N TRP A 51 29.68 -33.29 20.51
CA TRP A 51 28.81 -32.22 20.05
C TRP A 51 27.40 -32.36 20.61
N TRP A 52 26.95 -31.27 21.19
CA TRP A 52 25.60 -31.11 21.68
C TRP A 52 24.84 -30.14 20.79
N ARG A 53 23.54 -30.34 20.70
CA ARG A 53 22.58 -29.45 20.06
C ARG A 53 21.48 -29.10 21.07
N HIS A 54 20.93 -27.91 20.99
CA HIS A 54 19.76 -27.54 21.79
C HIS A 54 18.92 -26.57 20.98
N LYS A 55 17.62 -26.88 20.86
CA LYS A 55 16.68 -25.93 20.28
C LYS A 55 16.55 -24.77 21.26
N CYS A 56 16.70 -23.55 20.76
CA CYS A 56 16.75 -22.39 21.62
C CYS A 56 15.46 -22.25 22.44
N ILE A 57 15.56 -22.21 23.77
CA ILE A 57 14.40 -22.08 24.67
C ILE A 57 13.73 -20.69 24.61
N THR A 58 14.34 -19.73 23.92
CA THR A 58 13.82 -18.37 23.76
C THR A 58 12.87 -18.22 22.56
N GLY A 59 12.45 -19.32 21.95
CA GLY A 59 11.43 -19.31 20.89
C GLY A 59 11.93 -18.91 19.50
N CYS A 60 13.25 -18.93 19.24
CA CYS A 60 13.77 -18.84 17.87
C CYS A 60 14.01 -20.23 17.26
N ASP A 61 13.81 -20.38 15.95
CA ASP A 61 14.05 -21.64 15.22
C ASP A 61 15.54 -21.98 15.02
N ARG A 62 16.43 -21.36 15.79
CA ARG A 62 17.87 -21.68 15.77
C ARG A 62 18.17 -22.84 16.73
N THR A 63 19.06 -23.72 16.27
CA THR A 63 19.66 -24.77 17.08
C THR A 63 21.07 -24.35 17.48
N HIS A 64 21.35 -24.29 18.78
CA HIS A 64 22.70 -24.02 19.28
C HIS A 64 23.54 -25.29 19.24
N TYR A 65 24.76 -25.21 18.72
CA TYR A 65 25.72 -26.31 18.73
C TYR A 65 26.94 -25.93 19.58
N TRP A 66 27.37 -26.84 20.44
CA TRP A 66 28.58 -26.64 21.25
C TRP A 66 29.22 -27.97 21.65
N THR A 67 30.49 -27.92 22.03
CA THR A 67 31.24 -29.10 22.51
C THR A 67 31.35 -29.10 24.03
N SER A 68 31.11 -30.25 24.66
CA SER A 68 31.37 -30.47 26.09
C SER A 68 31.55 -31.96 26.36
N THR A 69 32.27 -32.32 27.42
CA THR A 69 32.37 -33.73 27.83
C THR A 69 31.03 -34.22 28.38
N VAL A 70 30.75 -35.51 28.20
CA VAL A 70 29.47 -36.11 28.67
C VAL A 70 29.30 -35.95 30.17
N PHE A 71 30.34 -36.31 30.93
CA PHE A 71 30.38 -36.13 32.39
C PHE A 71 30.09 -34.68 32.80
N ARG A 72 30.79 -33.70 32.22
CA ARG A 72 30.62 -32.29 32.61
C ARG A 72 29.20 -31.78 32.36
N ARG A 73 28.57 -32.20 31.26
CA ARG A 73 27.19 -31.82 30.95
C ARG A 73 26.18 -32.44 31.91
N VAL A 74 26.39 -33.72 32.26
CA VAL A 74 25.56 -34.45 33.23
C VAL A 74 25.64 -33.77 34.61
N SER A 75 26.85 -33.44 35.06
CA SER A 75 27.10 -32.78 36.35
C SER A 75 26.63 -31.33 36.42
N SER A 76 26.60 -30.60 35.30
CA SER A 76 26.14 -29.19 35.26
C SER A 76 24.62 -29.03 35.11
N GLY A 77 23.85 -30.12 35.26
CA GLY A 77 22.39 -30.10 35.12
C GLY A 77 21.92 -29.84 33.68
N GLY A 78 22.72 -30.16 32.66
CA GLY A 78 22.25 -30.17 31.27
C GLY A 78 22.09 -28.82 30.56
N LYS A 79 22.26 -27.71 31.26
CA LYS A 79 21.97 -26.36 30.75
C LYS A 79 22.84 -26.00 29.54
N CYS A 80 22.21 -25.48 28.48
CA CYS A 80 22.90 -24.96 27.31
C CYS A 80 23.75 -23.73 27.69
N SER A 81 25.06 -23.76 27.41
CA SER A 81 25.98 -22.66 27.73
C SER A 81 25.63 -21.35 27.02
N THR A 82 24.95 -21.42 25.87
CA THR A 82 24.51 -20.26 25.11
C THR A 82 23.21 -19.66 25.66
N CYS A 83 22.29 -20.50 26.17
CA CYS A 83 21.03 -20.03 26.76
C CYS A 83 21.18 -19.62 28.24
N PHE A 84 22.11 -20.24 28.98
CA PHE A 84 22.22 -20.12 30.45
C PHE A 84 23.62 -19.70 30.93
N GLY A 85 24.52 -19.28 30.04
CA GLY A 85 25.87 -18.83 30.38
C GLY A 85 25.92 -17.45 31.03
N LYS A 86 26.96 -17.19 31.84
CA LYS A 86 27.17 -15.92 32.58
C LYS A 86 27.40 -14.70 31.67
N ASN A 87 27.81 -14.91 30.41
CA ASN A 87 27.93 -13.85 29.40
C ASN A 87 26.69 -13.86 28.49
N LYS A 88 25.68 -13.05 28.83
CA LYS A 88 24.39 -12.89 28.12
C LYS A 88 24.50 -12.37 26.67
N ALA A 89 25.68 -12.36 26.06
CA ALA A 89 25.97 -11.65 24.81
C ALA A 89 26.00 -12.53 23.53
N ARG A 90 25.68 -13.83 23.58
CA ARG A 90 25.84 -14.71 22.39
C ARG A 90 24.57 -15.31 21.79
N CYS A 91 23.40 -15.17 22.41
CA CYS A 91 22.12 -15.38 21.74
C CYS A 91 21.37 -14.06 21.65
N VAL A 92 21.48 -13.38 20.50
CA VAL A 92 20.67 -12.19 20.17
C VAL A 92 19.30 -12.64 19.66
N CYS A 93 18.62 -13.46 20.45
CA CYS A 93 17.31 -14.03 20.13
C CYS A 93 16.23 -13.22 20.86
N ARG A 94 15.83 -12.15 20.15
CA ARG A 94 14.68 -11.24 20.29
C ARG A 94 13.64 -11.56 21.38
N ASP A 95 13.78 -10.89 22.51
CA ASP A 95 12.67 -10.19 23.20
C ASP A 95 13.19 -8.95 23.94
N VAL A 96 14.18 -8.29 23.33
CA VAL A 96 14.55 -6.95 23.81
C VAL A 96 13.40 -6.05 23.42
N GLN A 97 12.66 -5.63 24.43
CA GLN A 97 11.64 -4.60 24.32
C GLN A 97 12.24 -3.29 24.77
N LYS A 98 11.88 -2.20 24.09
CA LYS A 98 12.32 -0.85 24.42
C LYS A 98 11.10 -0.01 24.72
N ARG A 99 11.18 0.81 25.77
CA ARG A 99 10.13 1.78 26.08
C ARG A 99 10.29 3.00 25.17
N CYS A 100 9.27 3.29 24.36
CA CYS A 100 9.29 4.45 23.49
C CYS A 100 9.32 5.74 24.30
N SER A 101 10.28 6.64 24.03
CA SER A 101 10.39 7.91 24.75
C SER A 101 9.23 8.88 24.51
N LYS A 102 8.45 8.69 23.44
CA LYS A 102 7.28 9.52 23.08
C LYS A 102 5.97 8.96 23.63
N CYS A 103 5.51 7.81 23.14
CA CYS A 103 4.24 7.22 23.59
C CYS A 103 4.33 6.45 24.91
N LYS A 104 5.54 6.25 25.46
CA LYS A 104 5.79 5.54 26.73
C LYS A 104 5.39 4.06 26.76
N ILE A 105 4.96 3.50 25.62
CA ILE A 105 4.64 2.08 25.44
C ILE A 105 5.93 1.28 25.22
N THR A 106 6.03 0.13 25.89
CA THR A 106 7.10 -0.85 25.68
C THR A 106 6.77 -1.72 24.47
N LYS A 107 7.64 -1.71 23.46
CA LYS A 107 7.45 -2.43 22.18
C LYS A 107 8.68 -3.26 21.85
N LYS A 108 8.54 -4.26 20.98
CA LYS A 108 9.67 -5.01 20.42
C LYS A 108 10.61 -4.07 19.68
N LEU A 109 11.93 -4.32 19.71
CA LEU A 109 12.91 -3.51 18.97
C LEU A 109 12.61 -3.36 17.47
N ALA A 110 11.92 -4.34 16.86
CA ALA A 110 11.48 -4.24 15.46
C ALA A 110 10.51 -3.07 15.19
N SER A 111 9.86 -2.53 16.23
CA SER A 111 9.00 -1.34 16.13
C SER A 111 9.79 -0.02 16.21
N PHE A 112 11.12 -0.06 16.24
CA PHE A 112 12.00 1.10 16.29
C PHE A 112 12.90 1.14 15.05
N HIS A 113 13.17 2.33 14.52
CA HIS A 113 14.18 2.50 13.47
C HIS A 113 15.58 2.26 14.04
N LYS A 114 16.48 1.77 13.19
CA LYS A 114 17.90 1.64 13.53
C LYS A 114 18.54 3.03 13.58
N ASP A 115 19.47 3.20 14.51
CA ASP A 115 20.26 4.42 14.67
C ASP A 115 21.69 4.02 14.98
N THR A 116 22.63 4.32 14.08
CA THR A 116 24.04 3.96 14.24
C THR A 116 24.75 4.79 15.30
N THR A 117 24.14 5.88 15.76
CA THR A 117 24.70 6.77 16.79
C THR A 117 24.22 6.42 18.20
N ALA A 118 23.08 5.73 18.31
CA ALA A 118 22.53 5.30 19.58
C ALA A 118 23.31 4.12 20.17
N SER A 119 23.53 4.13 21.49
CA SER A 119 24.28 3.09 22.19
C SER A 119 23.66 1.68 22.09
N ASP A 120 22.33 1.61 21.94
CA ASP A 120 21.61 0.35 21.73
C ASP A 120 21.33 0.05 20.24
N GLY A 121 21.75 0.93 19.33
CA GLY A 121 21.57 0.79 17.89
C GLY A 121 20.18 1.17 17.36
N TYR A 122 19.31 1.77 18.19
CA TYR A 122 17.94 2.11 17.82
C TYR A 122 17.52 3.51 18.30
N TYR A 123 16.62 4.15 17.54
CA TYR A 123 16.00 5.42 17.95
C TYR A 123 15.37 5.33 19.35
N GLY A 124 15.38 6.44 20.09
CA GLY A 124 14.74 6.53 21.41
C GLY A 124 13.21 6.40 21.39
N TYR A 125 12.58 6.55 20.21
CA TYR A 125 11.14 6.47 20.02
C TYR A 125 10.77 5.53 18.86
N CYS A 126 9.57 4.96 18.92
CA CYS A 126 9.13 3.96 17.94
C CYS A 126 8.80 4.58 16.57
N ALA A 127 8.83 3.74 15.53
CA ALA A 127 8.55 4.11 14.14
C ALA A 127 7.20 4.82 13.98
N ALA A 128 6.15 4.34 14.65
CA ALA A 128 4.84 5.00 14.69
C ALA A 128 4.90 6.46 15.19
N CYS A 129 5.64 6.72 16.28
CA CYS A 129 5.82 8.09 16.77
C CYS A 129 6.66 8.94 15.80
N CYS A 130 7.58 8.32 15.07
CA CYS A 130 8.32 8.98 14.00
C CYS A 130 7.38 9.40 12.86
N PHE A 131 6.52 8.47 12.42
CA PHE A 131 5.51 8.70 11.40
C PHE A 131 4.58 9.86 11.78
N TYR A 132 3.98 9.80 12.98
CA TYR A 132 3.02 10.81 13.42
C TYR A 132 3.64 12.20 13.58
N LYS A 133 4.92 12.30 13.94
CA LYS A 133 5.64 13.59 13.96
C LYS A 133 5.61 14.25 12.57
N SER A 134 5.93 13.50 11.52
CA SER A 134 5.94 14.00 10.14
C SER A 134 4.52 14.22 9.59
N PHE A 135 3.60 13.33 9.92
CA PHE A 135 2.19 13.41 9.57
C PHE A 135 1.55 14.72 10.09
N PHE A 136 1.68 14.99 11.39
CA PHE A 136 1.07 16.19 11.98
C PHE A 136 1.75 17.48 11.53
N SER A 137 3.07 17.46 11.28
CA SER A 137 3.75 18.59 10.64
C SER A 137 3.15 18.93 9.28
N SER A 138 2.88 17.90 8.47
CA SER A 138 2.26 18.07 7.15
C SER A 138 0.81 18.53 7.26
N LEU A 139 0.05 17.98 8.21
CA LEU A 139 -1.35 18.34 8.46
C LEU A 139 -1.48 19.81 8.87
N ARG A 140 -0.66 20.29 9.82
CA ARG A 140 -0.63 21.71 10.21
C ARG A 140 -0.31 22.63 9.04
N GLY A 141 0.61 22.23 8.16
CA GLY A 141 0.92 22.98 6.94
C GLY A 141 -0.29 23.10 6.01
N ARG A 142 -1.08 22.03 5.85
CA ARG A 142 -2.32 22.05 5.07
C ARG A 142 -3.39 22.91 5.76
N ALA A 143 -3.58 22.76 7.07
CA ALA A 143 -4.54 23.54 7.85
C ALA A 143 -4.32 25.06 7.72
N ARG A 144 -3.06 25.51 7.79
CA ARG A 144 -2.71 26.93 7.58
C ARG A 144 -3.05 27.43 6.18
N LYS A 145 -2.82 26.62 5.15
CA LYS A 145 -3.22 27.00 3.77
C LYS A 145 -4.73 27.13 3.64
N HIS A 146 -5.48 26.31 4.36
CA HIS A 146 -6.94 26.37 4.39
C HIS A 146 -7.44 27.63 5.12
N GLU A 147 -6.82 27.98 6.25
CA GLU A 147 -7.07 29.25 6.95
C GLU A 147 -6.83 30.44 6.04
N GLN A 148 -5.70 30.47 5.34
CA GLN A 148 -5.35 31.52 4.37
C GLN A 148 -6.32 31.59 3.19
N ALA A 149 -6.94 30.48 2.83
CA ALA A 149 -7.96 30.42 1.78
C ALA A 149 -9.39 30.73 2.31
N GLY A 150 -9.54 31.09 3.59
CA GLY A 150 -10.81 31.49 4.18
C GLY A 150 -11.71 30.33 4.63
N LEU A 151 -11.19 29.10 4.77
CA LEU A 151 -11.97 27.91 5.18
C LEU A 151 -12.17 27.78 6.70
N GLY A 152 -11.90 28.85 7.46
CA GLY A 152 -11.99 28.90 8.92
C GLY A 152 -10.74 28.37 9.64
N GLU A 153 -10.70 28.56 10.96
CA GLU A 153 -9.60 28.11 11.83
C GLU A 153 -9.60 26.59 12.03
N SER A 154 -8.42 25.97 12.06
CA SER A 154 -8.32 24.56 12.41
C SER A 154 -8.42 24.35 13.92
N THR A 155 -9.39 23.55 14.35
CA THR A 155 -9.58 23.13 15.75
C THR A 155 -9.01 21.74 16.03
N PHE A 156 -8.02 21.31 15.25
CA PHE A 156 -7.52 19.94 15.27
C PHE A 156 -6.58 19.67 16.46
N ASP A 157 -7.01 18.82 17.39
CA ASP A 157 -6.21 18.28 18.49
C ASP A 157 -5.56 16.94 18.09
N GLU A 158 -4.23 16.97 17.89
CA GLU A 158 -3.41 15.81 17.53
C GLU A 158 -3.49 14.67 18.57
N LYS A 159 -3.56 15.00 19.86
CA LYS A 159 -3.59 14.02 20.95
C LYS A 159 -4.95 13.35 21.03
N GLN A 160 -6.02 14.12 20.88
CA GLN A 160 -7.38 13.57 20.83
C GLN A 160 -7.56 12.70 19.58
N TYR A 161 -7.05 13.14 18.43
CA TYR A 161 -7.09 12.36 17.18
C TYR A 161 -6.49 10.96 17.35
N LEU A 162 -5.30 10.86 17.96
CA LEU A 162 -4.66 9.57 18.22
C LEU A 162 -5.47 8.69 19.19
N LYS A 163 -6.11 9.29 20.20
CA LYS A 163 -6.98 8.54 21.12
C LYS A 163 -8.19 7.97 20.40
N ASP A 164 -8.85 8.76 19.56
CA ASP A 164 -10.04 8.33 18.81
C ASP A 164 -9.68 7.22 17.81
N MET A 165 -8.52 7.36 17.17
CA MET A 165 -7.91 6.39 16.27
C MET A 165 -7.62 5.04 16.93
N HIS A 166 -6.93 5.05 18.07
CA HIS A 166 -6.54 3.83 18.78
C HIS A 166 -7.66 3.23 19.62
N GLY A 167 -8.66 4.03 20.01
CA GLY A 167 -9.84 3.60 20.75
C GLY A 167 -10.98 3.23 19.81
N LEU A 168 -11.86 4.19 19.52
CA LEU A 168 -13.15 3.99 18.85
C LEU A 168 -13.04 3.44 17.42
N ARG A 169 -12.00 3.81 16.67
CA ARG A 169 -11.88 3.50 15.24
C ARG A 169 -10.98 2.30 14.92
N GLN A 170 -10.37 1.68 15.93
CA GLN A 170 -9.45 0.54 15.80
C GLN A 170 -8.37 0.70 14.71
N SER A 171 -7.94 1.94 14.41
CA SER A 171 -7.00 2.25 13.32
C SER A 171 -7.43 1.70 11.95
N ARG A 172 -8.73 1.71 11.65
CA ARG A 172 -9.28 1.28 10.35
C ARG A 172 -9.57 2.48 9.44
N CYS A 173 -9.39 2.27 8.14
CA CYS A 173 -9.78 3.22 7.11
C CYS A 173 -11.30 3.42 7.12
N TYR A 174 -11.70 4.68 7.08
CA TYR A 174 -13.10 5.08 7.11
C TYR A 174 -13.94 4.56 5.94
N TYR A 175 -13.35 4.23 4.79
CA TYR A 175 -14.08 3.75 3.61
C TYR A 175 -13.92 2.25 3.34
N THR A 176 -12.75 1.65 3.60
CA THR A 176 -12.50 0.23 3.29
C THR A 176 -12.55 -0.69 4.50
N CYS A 177 -12.61 -0.14 5.72
CA CYS A 177 -12.48 -0.89 6.97
C CYS A 177 -11.12 -1.61 7.16
N VAL A 178 -10.19 -1.45 6.21
CA VAL A 178 -8.83 -2.00 6.27
C VAL A 178 -8.03 -1.29 7.34
N VAL A 179 -7.26 -2.04 8.12
CA VAL A 179 -6.35 -1.47 9.13
C VAL A 179 -5.28 -0.64 8.43
N ILE A 180 -5.16 0.63 8.81
CA ILE A 180 -4.15 1.53 8.25
C ILE A 180 -2.82 1.38 8.97
N VAL A 181 -1.75 1.69 8.24
CA VAL A 181 -0.37 1.46 8.65
C VAL A 181 0.33 2.79 8.92
N GLU A 182 1.02 2.85 10.06
CA GLU A 182 1.76 4.04 10.52
C GLU A 182 3.21 4.02 10.02
N ALA A 183 3.40 3.73 8.74
CA ALA A 183 4.69 3.66 8.09
C ALA A 183 4.64 4.37 6.72
N ALA A 184 5.64 5.20 6.45
CA ALA A 184 5.77 5.86 5.16
C ALA A 184 6.07 4.82 4.06
N HIS A 185 5.52 5.04 2.87
CA HIS A 185 5.69 4.17 1.70
C HIS A 185 5.27 2.72 1.97
N SER A 186 4.24 2.53 2.80
CA SER A 186 3.64 1.23 3.07
C SER A 186 2.27 1.11 2.40
N ALA A 187 1.88 -0.11 2.07
CA ALA A 187 0.48 -0.38 1.72
C ALA A 187 -0.40 -0.02 2.93
N TRP A 188 -1.56 0.58 2.65
CA TRP A 188 -2.51 1.07 3.62
C TRP A 188 -1.97 2.19 4.52
N GLN A 189 -0.97 2.94 4.06
CA GLN A 189 -0.39 4.05 4.83
C GLN A 189 -1.49 5.01 5.31
N HIS A 190 -1.42 5.42 6.56
CA HIS A 190 -2.35 6.37 7.14
C HIS A 190 -2.34 7.73 6.42
N SER A 191 -3.53 8.27 6.15
CA SER A 191 -3.76 9.62 5.62
C SER A 191 -5.00 10.27 6.27
N PRO A 192 -5.04 11.60 6.48
CA PRO A 192 -6.24 12.28 6.95
C PRO A 192 -7.15 12.68 5.78
N GLN A 193 -8.45 12.53 5.94
CA GLN A 193 -9.46 13.04 5.02
C GLN A 193 -10.45 13.92 5.76
N ARG A 194 -10.84 15.05 5.16
CA ARG A 194 -11.96 15.86 5.65
C ARG A 194 -13.26 15.32 5.07
N LEU A 195 -14.30 15.26 5.91
CA LEU A 195 -15.63 14.82 5.51
C LEU A 195 -16.33 15.90 4.68
N ASP A 196 -16.09 17.18 4.97
CA ASP A 196 -16.65 18.31 4.24
C ASP A 196 -15.58 19.31 3.74
N THR A 197 -16.04 20.46 3.25
CA THR A 197 -15.22 21.54 2.70
C THR A 197 -14.63 22.47 3.77
N SER A 198 -15.02 22.35 5.03
CA SER A 198 -14.46 23.13 6.14
C SER A 198 -13.01 22.69 6.45
N ASN A 199 -12.35 23.40 7.35
CA ASN A 199 -10.99 23.07 7.75
C ASN A 199 -10.90 21.79 8.61
N TYR A 200 -9.69 21.37 8.96
CA TYR A 200 -9.43 20.19 9.78
C TYR A 200 -9.88 20.43 11.23
N SER A 201 -10.74 19.53 11.72
CA SER A 201 -11.13 19.37 13.13
C SER A 201 -11.19 17.88 13.49
N ASN A 202 -11.23 17.52 14.77
CA ASN A 202 -11.37 16.11 15.19
C ASN A 202 -12.70 15.47 14.75
N THR A 203 -13.74 16.27 14.53
CA THR A 203 -15.08 15.80 14.10
C THR A 203 -15.21 15.72 12.58
N ASN A 204 -14.53 16.61 11.85
CA ASN A 204 -14.53 16.62 10.37
C ASN A 204 -13.39 15.78 9.77
N THR A 205 -12.44 15.28 10.57
CA THR A 205 -11.30 14.52 10.03
C THR A 205 -11.39 13.03 10.35
N VAL A 206 -11.32 12.22 9.31
CA VAL A 206 -11.33 10.76 9.40
C VAL A 206 -10.02 10.14 8.90
N PRO A 207 -9.60 9.01 9.48
CA PRO A 207 -8.47 8.26 8.98
C PRO A 207 -8.85 7.48 7.73
N ILE A 208 -8.04 7.61 6.69
CA ILE A 208 -8.15 6.79 5.48
C ILE A 208 -6.79 6.21 5.13
N SER A 209 -6.76 5.23 4.23
CA SER A 209 -5.51 4.85 3.60
C SER A 209 -5.11 5.90 2.54
N LEU A 210 -3.82 6.09 2.34
CA LEU A 210 -3.28 7.05 1.38
C LEU A 210 -3.71 6.71 -0.05
N GLU A 211 -3.91 5.43 -0.36
CA GLU A 211 -4.43 4.94 -1.64
C GLU A 211 -5.82 5.48 -2.00
N ILE A 212 -6.57 5.94 -1.00
CA ILE A 212 -7.93 6.46 -1.15
C ILE A 212 -7.93 7.98 -1.17
N ASN A 213 -6.83 8.62 -0.75
CA ASN A 213 -6.69 10.08 -0.75
C ASN A 213 -6.42 10.61 -2.17
N THR A 214 -7.43 10.44 -3.01
CA THR A 214 -7.48 10.87 -4.40
C THR A 214 -8.41 12.08 -4.50
N SER A 215 -8.26 12.89 -5.55
CA SER A 215 -9.09 14.06 -5.77
C SER A 215 -10.54 13.73 -6.16
N THR A 216 -10.90 12.45 -6.32
CA THR A 216 -12.18 12.01 -6.90
C THR A 216 -13.25 11.69 -5.85
N GLY A 217 -13.12 12.18 -4.62
CA GLY A 217 -14.19 12.20 -3.61
C GLY A 217 -14.79 10.84 -3.27
N TRP A 218 -14.22 10.14 -2.29
CA TRP A 218 -14.83 8.93 -1.74
C TRP A 218 -16.02 9.28 -0.82
N THR A 219 -17.13 8.55 -0.97
CA THR A 219 -18.29 8.61 -0.06
C THR A 219 -18.55 7.23 0.53
N ARG A 220 -19.26 7.17 1.68
CA ARG A 220 -19.69 5.88 2.25
C ARG A 220 -20.59 5.11 1.28
N ALA A 221 -21.53 5.79 0.63
CA ALA A 221 -22.43 5.18 -0.34
C ALA A 221 -21.63 4.55 -1.49
N ALA A 222 -20.67 5.28 -2.05
CA ALA A 222 -19.79 4.75 -3.09
C ALA A 222 -18.94 3.57 -2.58
N ALA A 223 -18.40 3.64 -1.36
CA ALA A 223 -17.65 2.52 -0.80
C ALA A 223 -18.51 1.26 -0.65
N ILE A 224 -19.73 1.38 -0.12
CA ILE A 224 -20.68 0.27 -0.01
C ILE A 224 -20.95 -0.29 -1.40
N GLU A 225 -21.40 0.55 -2.33
CA GLU A 225 -21.72 0.13 -3.70
C GLU A 225 -20.54 -0.57 -4.38
N LEU A 226 -19.32 -0.04 -4.25
CA LEU A 226 -18.13 -0.59 -4.88
C LEU A 226 -17.71 -1.95 -4.30
N PHE A 227 -17.76 -2.11 -2.97
CA PHE A 227 -17.27 -3.32 -2.31
C PHE A 227 -18.34 -4.39 -2.09
N THR A 228 -19.63 -4.08 -2.29
CA THR A 228 -20.72 -5.07 -2.22
C THR A 228 -21.36 -5.40 -3.56
N SER A 229 -21.09 -4.64 -4.62
CA SER A 229 -21.64 -4.95 -5.94
C SER A 229 -21.03 -6.20 -6.56
N THR A 230 -21.85 -6.91 -7.32
CA THR A 230 -21.41 -7.98 -8.22
C THR A 230 -20.99 -7.40 -9.57
N PRO A 231 -20.04 -8.04 -10.28
CA PRO A 231 -19.70 -7.65 -11.64
C PRO A 231 -20.91 -7.69 -12.57
N GLU A 232 -21.14 -6.61 -13.30
CA GLU A 232 -22.19 -6.50 -14.31
C GLU A 232 -21.54 -6.07 -15.63
N PRO A 233 -21.08 -7.00 -16.49
CA PRO A 233 -20.47 -6.62 -17.77
C PRO A 233 -21.49 -5.93 -18.68
N MET A 234 -21.02 -5.00 -19.53
CA MET A 234 -21.85 -4.40 -20.57
C MET A 234 -22.31 -5.45 -21.58
N SER A 235 -23.53 -5.29 -22.12
CA SER A 235 -24.05 -6.12 -23.22
C SER A 235 -23.38 -5.74 -24.54
N ASP A 236 -23.59 -6.56 -25.57
CA ASP A 236 -23.04 -6.28 -26.90
C ASP A 236 -23.71 -5.04 -27.53
N GLU A 237 -24.98 -4.79 -27.21
CA GLU A 237 -25.73 -3.60 -27.61
C GLU A 237 -25.18 -2.34 -26.95
N GLU A 238 -24.88 -2.40 -25.63
CA GLU A 238 -24.25 -1.29 -24.92
C GLU A 238 -22.87 -0.97 -25.51
N LEU A 239 -22.05 -1.98 -25.80
CA LEU A 239 -20.75 -1.81 -26.44
C LEU A 239 -20.88 -1.26 -27.88
N ALA A 240 -21.93 -1.63 -28.62
CA ALA A 240 -22.19 -1.08 -29.95
C ALA A 240 -22.52 0.42 -29.91
N VAL A 241 -23.22 0.90 -28.86
CA VAL A 241 -23.44 2.34 -28.64
C VAL A 241 -22.13 3.07 -28.40
N ILE A 242 -21.21 2.49 -27.62
CA ILE A 242 -19.89 3.06 -27.37
C ILE A 242 -19.07 3.15 -28.67
N ARG A 243 -19.10 2.10 -29.49
CA ARG A 243 -18.48 2.10 -30.83
C ARG A 243 -19.01 3.23 -31.69
N ALA A 244 -20.32 3.35 -31.80
CA ALA A 244 -20.96 4.39 -32.61
C ALA A 244 -20.62 5.80 -32.14
N ASP A 245 -20.54 6.05 -30.82
CA ASP A 245 -20.14 7.36 -30.30
C ASP A 245 -18.66 7.67 -30.56
N ALA A 246 -17.79 6.66 -30.46
CA ALA A 246 -16.34 6.82 -30.65
C ALA A 246 -15.92 7.17 -32.09
N GLU A 247 -16.82 7.00 -33.07
CA GLU A 247 -16.54 7.27 -34.48
C GLU A 247 -16.14 8.74 -34.76
N PRO A 248 -15.18 8.99 -35.67
CA PRO A 248 -14.75 10.34 -36.01
C PRO A 248 -15.84 11.10 -36.77
N THR A 249 -16.56 11.98 -36.08
CA THR A 249 -17.39 13.02 -36.73
C THR A 249 -16.55 14.16 -37.31
N GLU A 250 -16.83 14.55 -38.56
CA GLU A 250 -16.27 15.74 -39.20
C GLU A 250 -16.71 17.02 -38.48
N CYS A 251 -15.75 17.86 -38.08
CA CYS A 251 -16.02 19.14 -37.43
C CYS A 251 -15.93 20.28 -38.44
N LYS A 252 -17.07 20.88 -38.80
CA LYS A 252 -17.13 22.09 -39.63
C LYS A 252 -16.87 23.32 -38.74
N THR A 253 -15.76 24.01 -38.97
CA THR A 253 -15.45 25.27 -38.27
C THR A 253 -16.19 26.43 -38.94
N LEU A 254 -16.99 27.17 -38.17
CA LEU A 254 -17.56 28.46 -38.58
C LEU A 254 -16.45 29.53 -38.56
N ARG A 255 -16.35 30.32 -39.64
CA ARG A 255 -15.13 31.08 -39.96
C ARG A 255 -15.17 32.58 -39.67
N SER A 256 -16.28 33.17 -39.21
CA SER A 256 -16.36 34.64 -39.06
C SER A 256 -16.93 35.09 -37.72
N SER A 257 -16.17 35.95 -37.02
CA SER A 257 -16.57 36.63 -35.78
C SER A 257 -17.37 37.91 -36.06
N VAL A 258 -18.38 38.22 -35.24
CA VAL A 258 -19.13 39.49 -35.29
C VAL A 258 -18.52 40.46 -34.27
N ARG A 259 -18.25 41.72 -34.66
CA ARG A 259 -17.52 42.72 -33.85
C ARG A 259 -18.24 44.07 -33.81
N CYS A 260 -18.11 44.79 -32.69
CA CYS A 260 -18.57 46.15 -32.48
C CYS A 260 -17.58 46.85 -31.55
N GLY A 261 -16.76 47.76 -32.07
CA GLY A 261 -15.62 48.30 -31.31
C GLY A 261 -14.66 47.20 -30.85
N ASP A 262 -14.31 47.22 -29.57
CA ASP A 262 -13.44 46.22 -28.92
C ASP A 262 -14.19 44.95 -28.47
N ASP A 263 -15.52 44.96 -28.57
CA ASP A 263 -16.35 43.83 -28.16
C ASP A 263 -16.61 42.87 -29.32
N VAL A 264 -16.61 41.58 -28.98
CA VAL A 264 -16.90 40.46 -29.86
C VAL A 264 -18.14 39.76 -29.36
N GLN A 265 -19.10 39.50 -30.26
CA GLN A 265 -20.28 38.71 -29.91
C GLN A 265 -19.93 37.22 -29.94
N CYS A 266 -20.14 36.52 -28.82
CA CYS A 266 -20.00 35.07 -28.78
C CYS A 266 -21.11 34.41 -29.62
N LEU A 267 -20.77 33.56 -30.60
CA LEU A 267 -21.76 32.91 -31.46
C LEU A 267 -22.55 31.78 -30.76
N VAL A 268 -22.24 31.48 -29.50
CA VAL A 268 -22.90 30.42 -28.72
C VAL A 268 -23.89 31.00 -27.73
N CYS A 269 -23.44 31.91 -26.86
CA CYS A 269 -24.31 32.54 -25.86
C CYS A 269 -24.88 33.89 -26.32
N LEU A 270 -24.45 34.39 -27.48
CA LEU A 270 -24.91 35.64 -28.10
C LEU A 270 -24.61 36.92 -27.29
N GLU A 271 -23.86 36.80 -26.20
CA GLU A 271 -23.39 37.93 -25.38
C GLU A 271 -22.20 38.64 -26.04
N TRP A 272 -22.20 39.97 -25.96
CA TRP A 272 -21.07 40.83 -26.31
C TRP A 272 -20.05 40.86 -25.18
N LYS A 273 -18.78 40.60 -25.48
CA LYS A 273 -17.71 40.54 -24.47
C LYS A 273 -16.40 41.09 -24.98
N ALA A 274 -15.57 41.55 -24.06
CA ALA A 274 -14.23 42.03 -24.34
C ALA A 274 -13.34 40.90 -24.86
N PHE A 275 -12.65 41.12 -25.99
CA PHE A 275 -11.89 40.08 -26.66
C PHE A 275 -10.79 39.46 -25.78
N ASP A 276 -9.93 40.28 -25.16
CA ASP A 276 -8.75 39.80 -24.42
C ASP A 276 -9.13 39.08 -23.12
N ALA A 277 -10.21 39.52 -22.46
CA ALA A 277 -10.72 38.90 -21.24
C ALA A 277 -11.42 37.57 -21.54
N ASP A 278 -12.27 37.53 -22.56
CA ASP A 278 -13.26 36.45 -22.72
C ASP A 278 -13.01 35.50 -23.88
N PHE A 279 -12.04 35.75 -24.78
CA PHE A 279 -11.76 34.90 -25.94
C PHE A 279 -10.30 34.44 -25.98
N TYR A 280 -10.04 33.31 -26.65
CA TYR A 280 -8.68 32.89 -26.94
C TYR A 280 -8.18 33.61 -28.19
N GLN A 281 -6.89 33.96 -28.26
CA GLN A 281 -6.34 34.56 -29.48
C GLN A 281 -6.55 33.68 -30.73
N SER A 282 -6.58 32.35 -30.53
CA SER A 282 -6.83 31.34 -31.56
C SER A 282 -8.31 31.08 -31.88
N ASN A 283 -9.26 31.54 -31.05
CA ASN A 283 -10.70 31.35 -31.27
C ASN A 283 -11.45 32.67 -31.04
N LYS A 284 -11.96 33.23 -32.14
CA LYS A 284 -12.60 34.56 -32.18
C LYS A 284 -14.13 34.49 -32.27
N THR A 285 -14.71 33.29 -32.25
CA THR A 285 -16.15 33.08 -32.46
C THR A 285 -16.87 32.60 -31.21
N GLU A 286 -16.15 32.01 -30.25
CA GLU A 286 -16.74 31.48 -29.02
C GLU A 286 -15.97 31.96 -27.78
N CYS A 287 -16.68 32.40 -26.74
CA CYS A 287 -16.02 32.82 -25.51
C CYS A 287 -15.44 31.61 -24.75
N LYS A 288 -14.40 31.85 -23.92
CA LYS A 288 -13.72 30.88 -23.06
C LYS A 288 -14.70 30.03 -22.25
N LYS A 289 -15.78 30.63 -21.72
CA LYS A 289 -16.82 29.93 -20.96
C LYS A 289 -17.60 28.94 -21.83
N CYS A 290 -18.03 29.35 -23.02
CA CYS A 290 -18.76 28.48 -23.95
C CYS A 290 -17.87 27.36 -24.51
N ILE A 291 -16.61 27.66 -24.84
CA ILE A 291 -15.62 26.65 -25.24
C ILE A 291 -15.39 25.67 -24.10
N GLY A 292 -15.24 26.16 -22.87
CA GLY A 292 -15.11 25.34 -21.67
C GLY A 292 -16.30 24.40 -21.49
N ALA A 293 -17.52 24.93 -21.50
CA ALA A 293 -18.75 24.16 -21.35
C ALA A 293 -18.91 23.10 -22.47
N LYS A 294 -18.67 23.47 -23.74
CA LYS A 294 -18.66 22.51 -24.85
C LYS A 294 -17.59 21.44 -24.67
N GLY A 295 -16.40 21.83 -24.20
CA GLY A 295 -15.32 20.90 -23.89
C GLY A 295 -15.69 19.95 -22.76
N ASP A 296 -16.40 20.42 -21.74
CA ASP A 296 -16.89 19.59 -20.62
C ASP A 296 -17.97 18.61 -21.08
N GLU A 297 -18.93 19.04 -21.90
CA GLU A 297 -19.91 18.13 -22.51
C GLU A 297 -19.24 17.12 -23.44
N ALA A 298 -18.29 17.54 -24.27
CA ALA A 298 -17.52 16.63 -25.12
C ALA A 298 -16.76 15.58 -24.30
N ARG A 299 -16.17 15.96 -23.15
CA ARG A 299 -15.48 15.01 -22.26
C ARG A 299 -16.41 14.01 -21.58
N LYS A 300 -17.72 14.24 -21.56
CA LYS A 300 -18.73 13.29 -21.09
C LYS A 300 -19.10 12.25 -22.14
N THR A 301 -18.77 12.45 -23.42
CA THR A 301 -18.94 11.40 -24.45
C THR A 301 -17.79 10.41 -24.40
N TRP A 302 -17.98 9.20 -24.94
CA TRP A 302 -16.93 8.19 -25.06
C TRP A 302 -15.81 8.68 -25.95
N LYS A 303 -16.16 9.27 -27.10
CA LYS A 303 -15.20 9.90 -28.02
C LYS A 303 -14.30 10.92 -27.33
N GLY A 304 -14.90 11.89 -26.63
CA GLY A 304 -14.12 12.95 -25.98
C GLY A 304 -13.33 12.43 -24.77
N LYS A 305 -13.87 11.46 -24.03
CA LYS A 305 -13.16 10.84 -22.91
C LYS A 305 -11.95 10.03 -23.39
N PHE A 306 -12.09 9.22 -24.44
CA PHE A 306 -10.97 8.47 -25.01
C PHE A 306 -9.90 9.39 -25.60
N ALA A 307 -10.29 10.44 -26.31
CA ALA A 307 -9.35 11.46 -26.79
C ALA A 307 -8.57 12.12 -25.64
N LEU A 308 -9.25 12.46 -24.53
CA LEU A 308 -8.62 13.03 -23.36
C LEU A 308 -7.60 12.07 -22.72
N LEU A 309 -7.96 10.80 -22.55
CA LEU A 309 -7.07 9.79 -21.94
C LEU A 309 -5.85 9.51 -22.81
N ALA A 310 -6.04 9.34 -24.12
CA ALA A 310 -4.94 9.12 -25.06
C ALA A 310 -3.98 10.32 -25.10
N SER A 311 -4.52 11.55 -25.11
CA SER A 311 -3.72 12.79 -25.06
C SER A 311 -2.96 12.92 -23.74
N SER A 312 -3.62 12.65 -22.61
CA SER A 312 -2.98 12.68 -21.28
C SER A 312 -1.86 11.65 -21.17
N ALA A 313 -2.06 10.44 -21.70
CA ALA A 313 -1.04 9.41 -21.76
C ALA A 313 0.19 9.86 -22.58
N LYS A 314 -0.03 10.51 -23.72
CA LYS A 314 1.03 11.07 -24.58
C LYS A 314 1.86 12.12 -23.84
N MET A 315 1.19 13.08 -23.19
CA MET A 315 1.87 14.14 -22.43
C MET A 315 2.67 13.56 -21.25
N ASN A 316 2.10 12.58 -20.56
CA ASN A 316 2.76 11.91 -19.43
C ASN A 316 3.99 11.12 -19.89
N ALA A 317 3.92 10.45 -21.05
CA ALA A 317 5.07 9.75 -21.64
C ALA A 317 6.19 10.73 -22.03
N ALA A 318 5.84 11.86 -22.65
CA ALA A 318 6.81 12.91 -22.99
C ALA A 318 7.52 13.46 -21.73
N THR A 319 6.75 13.81 -20.69
CA THR A 319 7.30 14.31 -19.41
C THR A 319 8.24 13.28 -18.74
N ARG A 320 7.95 11.99 -18.86
CA ARG A 320 8.80 10.92 -18.30
C ARG A 320 10.11 10.77 -19.06
N ARG A 321 10.06 10.87 -20.39
CA ARG A 321 11.24 10.84 -21.27
C ARG A 321 12.18 12.01 -20.99
N GLU A 322 11.64 13.21 -20.79
CA GLU A 322 12.40 14.40 -20.37
C GLU A 322 13.11 14.20 -19.02
N ARG A 323 12.53 13.40 -18.11
CA ARG A 323 13.11 13.04 -16.81
C ARG A 323 14.09 11.87 -16.88
N GLY A 324 14.53 11.46 -18.08
CA GLY A 324 15.52 10.40 -18.27
C GLY A 324 15.03 8.99 -17.93
N ARG A 325 13.72 8.76 -17.88
CA ARG A 325 13.17 7.41 -17.72
C ARG A 325 13.15 6.73 -19.09
N GLU A 326 13.78 5.57 -19.21
CA GLU A 326 13.66 4.72 -20.41
C GLU A 326 12.20 4.27 -20.55
N GLU A 327 11.50 4.82 -21.54
CA GLU A 327 10.14 4.39 -21.87
C GLU A 327 10.15 3.94 -23.34
N GLN A 328 10.09 2.61 -23.53
CA GLN A 328 10.41 2.03 -24.83
C GLN A 328 9.30 2.22 -25.88
N VAL A 329 8.03 2.47 -25.50
CA VAL A 329 6.92 2.45 -26.48
C VAL A 329 5.70 3.29 -26.01
N TYR A 330 5.10 4.05 -26.93
CA TYR A 330 3.77 4.67 -26.80
C TYR A 330 2.93 4.30 -28.03
N GLU A 331 1.75 3.72 -27.82
CA GLU A 331 0.86 3.26 -28.89
C GLU A 331 -0.58 3.74 -28.74
N LEU A 332 -0.97 4.28 -27.59
CA LEU A 332 -2.39 4.50 -27.30
C LEU A 332 -3.06 5.50 -28.26
N SER A 333 -4.22 5.09 -28.77
CA SER A 333 -5.15 5.90 -29.55
C SER A 333 -6.57 5.76 -28.98
N PRO A 334 -7.52 6.62 -29.35
CA PRO A 334 -8.93 6.41 -28.98
C PRO A 334 -9.46 5.05 -29.42
N GLN A 335 -9.01 4.53 -30.58
CA GLN A 335 -9.38 3.21 -31.07
C GLN A 335 -8.86 2.09 -30.17
N ILE A 336 -7.61 2.19 -29.69
CA ILE A 336 -7.06 1.20 -28.75
C ILE A 336 -7.80 1.25 -27.41
N LEU A 337 -8.24 2.43 -26.95
CA LEU A 337 -9.04 2.54 -25.73
C LEU A 337 -10.44 1.91 -25.89
N LEU A 338 -11.03 2.00 -27.09
CA LEU A 338 -12.25 1.30 -27.46
C LEU A 338 -12.04 -0.22 -27.39
N GLU A 339 -10.97 -0.75 -27.97
CA GLU A 339 -10.63 -2.18 -27.88
C GLU A 339 -10.44 -2.63 -26.42
N ILE A 340 -9.75 -1.83 -25.61
CA ILE A 340 -9.54 -2.13 -24.19
C ILE A 340 -10.87 -2.19 -23.43
N ILE A 341 -11.81 -1.28 -23.68
CA ILE A 341 -13.10 -1.35 -22.97
C ILE A 341 -13.95 -2.54 -23.42
N GLU A 342 -13.88 -2.93 -24.69
CA GLU A 342 -14.55 -4.12 -25.21
C GLU A 342 -13.98 -5.39 -24.59
N GLU A 343 -12.65 -5.52 -24.51
CA GLU A 343 -11.97 -6.60 -23.81
C GLU A 343 -12.34 -6.66 -22.32
N GLN A 344 -12.47 -5.49 -21.69
CA GLN A 344 -12.88 -5.37 -20.30
C GLN A 344 -14.39 -5.48 -20.10
N ARG A 345 -15.19 -5.62 -21.17
CA ARG A 345 -16.67 -5.64 -21.12
C ARG A 345 -17.25 -4.45 -20.34
N GLY A 346 -16.64 -3.26 -20.46
CA GLY A 346 -17.05 -2.07 -19.73
C GLY A 346 -16.71 -2.03 -18.23
N LEU A 347 -15.95 -3.00 -17.72
CA LEU A 347 -15.63 -3.11 -16.30
C LEU A 347 -14.28 -2.49 -15.94
N CYS A 348 -14.15 -2.01 -14.71
CA CYS A 348 -12.88 -1.59 -14.13
C CYS A 348 -11.95 -2.80 -13.95
N ALA A 349 -10.69 -2.68 -14.40
CA ALA A 349 -9.73 -3.78 -14.33
C ALA A 349 -9.40 -4.26 -12.91
N TYR A 350 -9.64 -3.43 -11.89
CA TYR A 350 -9.39 -3.76 -10.48
C TYR A 350 -10.65 -4.25 -9.76
N SER A 351 -11.74 -3.51 -9.89
CA SER A 351 -12.92 -3.67 -9.04
C SER A 351 -14.09 -4.38 -9.69
N ASP A 352 -14.01 -4.66 -10.99
CA ASP A 352 -15.11 -5.20 -11.80
C ASP A 352 -16.39 -4.34 -11.77
N LYS A 353 -16.28 -3.08 -11.33
CA LYS A 353 -17.35 -2.08 -11.38
C LYS A 353 -17.43 -1.48 -12.78
N ARG A 354 -18.63 -1.32 -13.34
CA ARG A 354 -18.84 -0.63 -14.62
C ARG A 354 -18.19 0.76 -14.59
N VAL A 355 -17.38 1.05 -15.61
CA VAL A 355 -16.77 2.38 -15.77
C VAL A 355 -17.70 3.28 -16.58
N THR A 356 -17.69 4.57 -16.26
CA THR A 356 -18.42 5.61 -16.99
C THR A 356 -17.47 6.68 -17.50
N THR A 357 -17.92 7.57 -18.38
CA THR A 357 -17.11 8.71 -18.86
C THR A 357 -17.01 9.83 -17.81
N HIS A 358 -18.04 9.97 -16.98
CA HIS A 358 -18.21 11.02 -15.98
C HIS A 358 -18.94 10.50 -14.72
N GLY A 359 -19.03 11.33 -13.67
CA GLY A 359 -19.66 10.94 -12.39
C GLY A 359 -18.75 10.12 -11.47
N GLN A 360 -19.36 9.43 -10.49
CA GLN A 360 -18.65 8.68 -9.44
C GLN A 360 -17.76 7.57 -10.01
N TRP A 361 -18.27 6.86 -11.02
CA TRP A 361 -17.61 5.69 -11.62
C TRP A 361 -16.76 6.04 -12.85
N LYS A 362 -16.36 7.31 -12.97
CA LYS A 362 -15.61 7.79 -14.14
C LYS A 362 -14.31 7.01 -14.31
N MET A 363 -14.01 6.64 -15.54
CA MET A 363 -12.80 5.90 -15.87
C MET A 363 -11.55 6.79 -15.82
N SER A 364 -10.43 6.14 -15.57
CA SER A 364 -9.06 6.60 -15.76
C SER A 364 -8.24 5.51 -16.45
N LEU A 365 -7.05 5.88 -16.90
CA LEU A 365 -6.12 5.00 -17.60
C LEU A 365 -4.98 4.61 -16.67
N GLU A 366 -4.69 3.32 -16.61
CA GLU A 366 -3.67 2.74 -15.73
C GLU A 366 -2.69 1.87 -16.51
N ARG A 367 -1.46 1.77 -15.99
CA ARG A 367 -0.43 0.87 -16.52
C ARG A 367 -0.33 -0.35 -15.62
N ARG A 368 -0.51 -1.54 -16.20
CA ARG A 368 -0.38 -2.82 -15.48
C ARG A 368 1.01 -2.98 -14.87
N ASN A 369 2.03 -2.56 -15.61
CA ASN A 369 3.40 -2.46 -15.14
C ASN A 369 3.89 -1.01 -15.32
N VAL A 370 4.21 -0.35 -14.21
CA VAL A 370 4.64 1.05 -14.20
C VAL A 370 6.00 1.31 -14.86
N ARG A 371 6.78 0.25 -15.10
CA ARG A 371 8.08 0.30 -15.82
C ARG A 371 7.92 0.26 -17.34
N ILE A 372 6.77 -0.19 -17.82
CA ILE A 372 6.45 -0.22 -19.25
C ILE A 372 5.59 1.01 -19.56
N GLY A 373 5.77 1.56 -20.77
CA GLY A 373 4.99 2.70 -21.25
C GLY A 373 3.51 2.38 -21.49
N TYR A 374 2.82 3.35 -22.06
CA TYR A 374 1.42 3.18 -22.45
C TYR A 374 1.31 2.45 -23.79
N THR A 375 1.19 1.13 -23.72
CA THR A 375 0.93 0.24 -24.87
C THR A 375 -0.44 -0.41 -24.72
N ARG A 376 -0.96 -1.01 -25.80
CA ARG A 376 -2.22 -1.78 -25.73
C ARG A 376 -2.15 -2.88 -24.67
N ALA A 377 -1.08 -3.67 -24.68
CA ALA A 377 -0.90 -4.80 -23.77
C ALA A 377 -0.64 -4.39 -22.30
N ASN A 378 -0.10 -3.21 -22.06
CA ASN A 378 0.25 -2.74 -20.72
C ASN A 378 -0.77 -1.75 -20.13
N SER A 379 -1.81 -1.38 -20.86
CA SER A 379 -2.80 -0.41 -20.39
C SER A 379 -4.11 -1.09 -20.02
N CYS A 380 -4.83 -0.50 -19.06
CA CYS A 380 -6.19 -0.89 -18.73
C CYS A 380 -7.01 0.30 -18.24
N LEU A 381 -8.33 0.18 -18.32
CA LEU A 381 -9.26 1.17 -17.75
C LEU A 381 -9.58 0.79 -16.30
N VAL A 382 -9.47 1.77 -15.41
CA VAL A 382 -9.79 1.64 -13.98
C VAL A 382 -10.73 2.76 -13.58
N LEU A 383 -11.36 2.66 -12.41
CA LEU A 383 -12.05 3.81 -11.82
C LEU A 383 -11.02 4.88 -11.45
N ALA A 384 -11.33 6.15 -11.73
CA ALA A 384 -10.43 7.25 -11.37
C ALA A 384 -10.15 7.32 -9.86
N MET A 385 -11.11 6.91 -9.03
CA MET A 385 -10.94 6.82 -7.57
C MET A 385 -10.03 5.68 -7.08
N LEU A 386 -9.68 4.75 -7.99
CA LEU A 386 -8.71 3.68 -7.78
C LEU A 386 -7.40 3.94 -8.53
N ASN A 387 -7.22 5.13 -9.11
CA ASN A 387 -5.99 5.52 -9.81
C ASN A 387 -5.13 6.36 -8.86
N SER A 388 -4.55 5.69 -7.87
CA SER A 388 -3.62 6.29 -6.90
C SER A 388 -2.18 6.16 -7.39
N THR A 389 -1.30 7.05 -6.92
CA THR A 389 0.11 7.03 -7.33
C THR A 389 0.81 5.77 -6.81
N ASP A 390 1.40 5.01 -7.72
CA ASP A 390 2.33 3.95 -7.39
C ASP A 390 3.75 4.51 -7.21
N PHE A 391 4.26 4.44 -5.97
CA PHE A 391 5.60 4.89 -5.61
C PHE A 391 6.69 3.83 -5.84
N THR A 392 6.35 2.61 -6.29
CA THR A 392 7.29 1.48 -6.41
C THR A 392 8.51 1.81 -7.28
N ALA A 393 8.35 2.67 -8.30
CA ALA A 393 9.45 3.11 -9.15
C ALA A 393 10.47 4.04 -8.46
N SER A 394 10.14 4.58 -7.28
CA SER A 394 10.98 5.47 -6.48
C SER A 394 11.55 4.79 -5.22
N LEU A 395 11.26 3.51 -5.00
CA LEU A 395 11.74 2.74 -3.85
C LEU A 395 12.92 1.86 -4.28
N ASP A 396 14.05 1.98 -3.59
CA ASP A 396 15.20 1.08 -3.77
C ASP A 396 14.98 -0.22 -2.96
N GLY A 397 15.06 -1.39 -3.62
CA GLY A 397 15.04 -2.72 -2.98
C GLY A 397 13.65 -3.37 -2.77
N ASP A 398 13.60 -4.41 -1.93
CA ASP A 398 12.41 -5.23 -1.62
C ASP A 398 11.40 -4.54 -0.67
N GLN A 399 11.12 -3.24 -0.84
CA GLN A 399 10.07 -2.59 -0.05
C GLN A 399 8.67 -3.04 -0.51
N ILE A 400 7.96 -3.80 0.33
CA ILE A 400 6.70 -4.50 0.05
C ILE A 400 5.47 -3.54 0.11
N GLY A 401 5.64 -2.24 -0.13
CA GLY A 401 4.59 -1.24 0.09
C GLY A 401 4.34 -0.36 -1.13
N ASN A 402 3.48 -0.79 -2.07
CA ASN A 402 3.01 0.11 -3.11
C ASN A 402 1.83 0.95 -2.60
N GLY A 403 1.78 2.24 -2.95
CA GLY A 403 0.61 3.10 -2.72
C GLY A 403 -0.41 3.04 -3.87
N GLY A 404 -0.15 2.20 -4.87
CA GLY A 404 -1.05 1.96 -6.01
C GLY A 404 -2.13 0.92 -5.67
N TRP A 405 -3.26 1.00 -6.35
CA TRP A 405 -4.22 -0.10 -6.42
C TRP A 405 -3.78 -1.15 -7.43
N ASN A 406 -4.16 -2.40 -7.17
CA ASN A 406 -4.17 -3.49 -8.13
C ASN A 406 -5.33 -4.43 -7.78
N ARG A 407 -5.59 -5.45 -8.62
CA ARG A 407 -6.70 -6.40 -8.40
C ARG A 407 -6.57 -7.11 -7.05
N GLU A 408 -5.41 -7.65 -6.72
CA GLU A 408 -5.18 -8.36 -5.44
C GLU A 408 -5.46 -7.48 -4.22
N LYS A 409 -4.99 -6.23 -4.24
CA LYS A 409 -5.23 -5.25 -3.18
C LYS A 409 -6.71 -4.88 -3.08
N PHE A 410 -7.40 -4.73 -4.22
CA PHE A 410 -8.84 -4.50 -4.24
C PHE A 410 -9.60 -5.68 -3.63
N GLU A 411 -9.25 -6.91 -4.00
CA GLU A 411 -9.86 -8.14 -3.47
C GLU A 411 -9.68 -8.26 -1.95
N TYR A 412 -8.47 -7.97 -1.46
CA TYR A 412 -8.21 -7.91 -0.03
C TYR A 412 -9.10 -6.88 0.68
N ALA A 413 -9.18 -5.65 0.16
CA ALA A 413 -10.03 -4.61 0.72
C ALA A 413 -11.51 -5.01 0.68
N ARG A 414 -11.96 -5.65 -0.41
CA ARG A 414 -13.32 -6.13 -0.58
C ARG A 414 -13.68 -7.17 0.48
N GLY A 415 -12.81 -8.16 0.71
CA GLY A 415 -13.02 -9.16 1.76
C GLY A 415 -13.13 -8.54 3.15
N VAL A 416 -12.16 -7.69 3.52
CA VAL A 416 -12.19 -6.98 4.82
C VAL A 416 -13.43 -6.11 4.94
N PHE A 417 -13.81 -5.41 3.88
CA PHE A 417 -15.00 -4.56 3.89
C PHE A 417 -16.26 -5.39 4.15
N GLN A 418 -16.50 -6.44 3.35
CA GLN A 418 -17.70 -7.27 3.43
C GLN A 418 -17.87 -7.93 4.81
N GLU A 419 -16.76 -8.30 5.45
CA GLU A 419 -16.76 -8.86 6.81
C GLU A 419 -17.13 -7.84 7.90
N ASN A 420 -16.66 -6.58 7.78
CA ASN A 420 -16.61 -5.66 8.91
C ASN A 420 -17.53 -4.42 8.77
N TYR A 421 -17.96 -4.06 7.55
CA TYR A 421 -18.49 -2.72 7.29
C TYR A 421 -19.79 -2.39 8.04
N LYS A 422 -20.68 -3.36 8.27
CA LYS A 422 -21.96 -3.12 8.95
C LYS A 422 -21.77 -2.67 10.40
N GLU A 423 -20.97 -3.42 11.16
CA GLU A 423 -20.64 -3.07 12.55
C GLU A 423 -19.79 -1.80 12.61
N TYR A 424 -18.80 -1.68 11.72
CA TYR A 424 -17.94 -0.50 11.67
C TYR A 424 -18.73 0.78 11.37
N TYR A 425 -19.63 0.77 10.38
CA TYR A 425 -20.44 1.95 10.04
C TYR A 425 -21.56 2.28 11.02
N ALA A 426 -22.03 1.30 11.81
CA ALA A 426 -22.96 1.56 12.91
C ALA A 426 -22.33 2.39 14.04
N SER A 427 -21.01 2.27 14.23
CA SER A 427 -20.27 2.97 15.30
C SER A 427 -19.45 4.16 14.80
N ALA A 428 -19.15 4.24 13.51
CA ALA A 428 -18.34 5.30 12.92
C ALA A 428 -19.16 6.57 12.63
N PRO A 429 -18.58 7.78 12.81
CA PRO A 429 -19.30 9.05 12.68
C PRO A 429 -20.03 9.17 11.34
N PRO A 430 -21.28 9.66 11.31
CA PRO A 430 -22.08 9.71 10.10
C PRO A 430 -21.35 10.48 8.99
N PRO A 431 -21.61 10.16 7.72
CA PRO A 431 -21.10 10.97 6.63
C PRO A 431 -21.63 12.40 6.81
N SER A 432 -20.83 13.41 6.45
CA SER A 432 -21.35 14.76 6.27
C SER A 432 -22.44 14.71 5.20
N GLU A 433 -23.66 15.10 5.56
CA GLU A 433 -24.68 15.40 4.57
C GLU A 433 -24.27 16.69 3.87
N GLY A 434 -23.61 16.57 2.72
CA GLY A 434 -23.36 17.69 1.84
C GLY A 434 -21.92 17.83 1.39
N LEU A 435 -21.81 17.96 0.06
CA LEU A 435 -20.63 18.39 -0.70
C LEU A 435 -19.53 17.33 -0.82
N ALA A 436 -19.77 16.41 -1.77
CA ALA A 436 -18.70 15.73 -2.48
C ALA A 436 -17.64 16.76 -2.93
N TYR A 437 -16.36 16.39 -2.83
CA TYR A 437 -15.27 17.15 -3.44
C TYR A 437 -15.59 17.41 -4.92
N ALA A 438 -15.53 18.68 -5.33
CA ALA A 438 -15.57 19.09 -6.74
C ALA A 438 -14.26 18.75 -7.45
#